data_AF-A0A166S957-F1
#
_entry.id   AF-A0A166S957-F1
#
_cell.length_a   1.000
_cell.length_b   1.000
_cell.length_c   1.000
_cell.angle_alpha   90.00
_cell.angle_beta   90.00
_cell.angle_gamma   90.00
#
_symmetry.space_group_name_H-M   'P 1'
#
loop_
_entity.id
_entity.type
_entity.pdbx_description
1 polymer ?
#
loop_
_entity_poly.entity_id
_entity_poly.type
_entity_poly.pdbx_seq_one_letter_code
_entity_poly.pdbx_strand_id
1 'polypeptide(L)'
;MRHVIYNIHECEVTQMVTGTGTGTGTGSGSGSGSGSGSGSDAASQSSPSPSPSPSASVSAEARTEAPEGRGAESSDGSDRTRRPRRPGGVITDEGVARLRARIGVPEPNPRPPHYRLPGADAFRHVATAYGDDNPLYGDEDYAAATRWQGLIAPPPLVGGDTLIGEDEITEVPADRRELMKGDPLRGVHAFYSASLREWWAPLRPGTRVRRRNALVGVHDKSSEFAGRAIHEWTGQVFADAAGTPLAGQYKMMIRTERSRARGRGKYAAIEPAPYTDDQIAEIEAAYAAETRRGALPRYWEDVTVGDELGPLVKGPLTVTDIVCWHVGMGMGLYGVVPLRLAAANRRRIPGFYHRDELNIPDVLQRVHWDPEFARRSGNPTTFDYGRMRETWLIHLCTDWMGDDAWLWKLRAEFRAFNYVGDTQRVRGTVARRYLAEGGRPAVDVDLTATNQRGTLTTPGSATILLPSREHGPVVLPEAPGGTEGLDRTLDAIIERFAE
;
A
#
# COMPACT_ATOMS: atom_id res chain seq x y z
N MET A 1 -4.86 24.41 18.18
CA MET A 1 -4.91 24.20 16.72
C MET A 1 -3.86 23.16 16.34
N ARG A 2 -4.30 21.95 15.98
CA ARG A 2 -3.44 20.79 15.72
C ARG A 2 -2.75 20.93 14.36
N HIS A 3 -1.49 21.33 14.33
CA HIS A 3 -0.62 21.14 13.17
C HIS A 3 0.18 19.84 13.35
N VAL A 4 -0.51 18.70 13.25
CA VAL A 4 0.16 17.44 12.92
C VAL A 4 0.44 17.51 11.43
N ILE A 5 1.72 17.50 11.07
CA ILE A 5 2.17 17.70 9.70
C ILE A 5 1.95 16.40 8.95
N TYR A 6 0.98 16.41 8.04
CA TYR A 6 0.75 15.33 7.11
C TYR A 6 1.83 15.38 6.04
N ASN A 7 2.86 14.58 6.26
CA ASN A 7 3.83 14.25 5.26
C ASN A 7 3.15 13.31 4.25
N ILE A 8 2.80 13.85 3.08
CA ILE A 8 2.21 13.10 1.96
C ILE A 8 3.32 12.20 1.38
N HIS A 9 3.59 11.05 2.03
CA HIS A 9 4.75 10.19 1.71
C HIS A 9 4.39 8.84 1.08
N GLU A 10 3.14 8.40 1.13
CA GLU A 10 2.61 7.21 0.43
C GLU A 10 2.02 7.52 -0.96
N CYS A 11 1.67 8.78 -1.26
CA CYS A 11 1.38 9.18 -2.64
C CYS A 11 2.67 9.63 -3.28
N GLU A 12 3.19 8.82 -4.19
CA GLU A 12 4.33 9.09 -5.08
C GLU A 12 4.03 10.21 -6.10
N VAL A 13 3.36 11.27 -5.67
CA VAL A 13 2.88 12.35 -6.51
C VAL A 13 3.35 13.66 -5.91
N THR A 14 4.54 14.09 -6.33
CA THR A 14 4.78 15.53 -6.45
C THR A 14 5.41 15.83 -7.80
N GLN A 15 4.60 15.76 -8.86
CA GLN A 15 4.84 16.51 -10.09
C GLN A 15 3.70 17.51 -10.34
N MET A 16 4.10 18.66 -10.88
CA MET A 16 3.35 19.90 -10.98
C MET A 16 2.31 19.87 -12.11
N VAL A 17 1.07 20.25 -11.83
CA VAL A 17 0.17 20.82 -12.87
C VAL A 17 0.06 22.32 -12.63
N THR A 18 0.94 23.09 -13.27
CA THR A 18 0.66 24.49 -13.63
C THR A 18 1.08 24.69 -15.08
N GLY A 19 0.11 24.56 -15.97
CA GLY A 19 0.30 24.76 -17.41
C GLY A 19 -0.95 24.38 -18.17
N THR A 20 -1.89 25.32 -18.28
CA THR A 20 -3.03 25.23 -19.20
C THR A 20 -2.50 25.38 -20.63
N GLY A 21 -2.40 24.27 -21.36
CA GLY A 21 -2.16 24.27 -22.80
C GLY A 21 -3.49 24.16 -23.53
N THR A 22 -3.97 25.28 -24.08
CA THR A 22 -5.10 25.32 -25.02
C THR A 22 -4.61 24.87 -26.39
N GLY A 23 -4.98 23.65 -26.80
CA GLY A 23 -4.82 23.17 -28.17
C GLY A 23 -6.18 23.11 -28.85
N THR A 24 -6.46 24.04 -29.74
CA THR A 24 -7.64 24.06 -30.62
C THR A 24 -7.41 23.09 -31.78
N GLY A 25 -8.24 22.05 -31.87
CA GLY A 25 -8.34 21.17 -33.04
C GLY A 25 -9.78 21.16 -33.54
N THR A 26 -10.03 21.84 -34.65
CA THR A 26 -11.29 21.82 -35.39
C THR A 26 -11.41 20.51 -36.17
N GLY A 27 -12.49 19.76 -35.95
CA GLY A 27 -12.90 18.64 -36.78
C GLY A 27 -14.36 18.80 -37.19
N SER A 28 -14.60 18.91 -38.49
CA SER A 28 -15.92 18.81 -39.13
C SER A 28 -15.83 17.74 -40.21
N GLY A 29 -16.72 16.76 -40.16
CA GLY A 29 -16.73 15.63 -41.09
C GLY A 29 -17.89 14.68 -40.78
N SER A 30 -19.05 15.02 -41.33
CA SER A 30 -20.30 14.27 -41.35
C SER A 30 -20.18 12.91 -42.07
N GLY A 31 -20.94 11.91 -41.62
CA GLY A 31 -21.19 10.67 -42.37
C GLY A 31 -22.26 9.79 -41.71
N SER A 32 -23.44 9.79 -42.32
CA SER A 32 -24.69 9.13 -41.93
C SER A 32 -24.86 7.71 -42.51
N GLY A 33 -25.67 6.87 -41.85
CA GLY A 33 -26.37 5.70 -42.42
C GLY A 33 -26.40 4.52 -41.42
N SER A 34 -27.47 4.22 -40.68
CA SER A 34 -28.85 3.78 -40.97
C SER A 34 -29.01 2.26 -41.25
N GLY A 35 -29.85 1.61 -40.43
CA GLY A 35 -30.46 0.28 -40.63
C GLY A 35 -30.37 -0.59 -39.36
N SER A 36 -31.35 -0.71 -38.45
CA SER A 36 -32.77 -1.14 -38.47
C SER A 36 -33.00 -2.66 -38.29
N GLY A 37 -33.81 -3.02 -37.28
CA GLY A 37 -34.53 -4.30 -37.14
C GLY A 37 -34.32 -4.97 -35.76
N SER A 38 -35.18 -4.77 -34.74
CA SER A 38 -36.48 -5.45 -34.45
C SER A 38 -36.29 -6.93 -34.03
N GLY A 39 -36.85 -7.49 -32.95
CA GLY A 39 -37.90 -7.10 -31.99
C GLY A 39 -37.94 -8.12 -30.82
N SER A 40 -38.57 -7.76 -29.68
CA SER A 40 -39.82 -8.37 -29.11
C SER A 40 -39.60 -9.69 -28.33
N ASP A 41 -40.14 -9.99 -27.14
CA ASP A 41 -41.27 -9.46 -26.36
C ASP A 41 -41.28 -10.00 -24.91
N ALA A 42 -41.89 -9.20 -24.01
CA ALA A 42 -42.85 -9.50 -22.91
C ALA A 42 -42.61 -10.64 -21.86
N ALA A 43 -43.09 -10.63 -20.59
CA ALA A 43 -44.20 -9.92 -19.95
C ALA A 43 -44.16 -9.96 -18.38
N SER A 44 -44.81 -8.95 -17.76
CA SER A 44 -45.67 -8.86 -16.54
C SER A 44 -45.41 -9.72 -15.25
N GLN A 45 -45.64 -9.27 -14.00
CA GLN A 45 -46.91 -8.84 -13.34
C GLN A 45 -46.63 -8.11 -11.99
N SER A 46 -47.20 -6.92 -11.73
CA SER A 46 -48.35 -6.56 -10.86
C SER A 46 -48.11 -6.32 -9.34
N SER A 47 -48.47 -5.10 -8.88
CA SER A 47 -48.46 -4.44 -7.54
C SER A 47 -49.50 -5.04 -6.53
N PRO A 48 -49.72 -4.57 -5.26
CA PRO A 48 -49.81 -3.16 -4.79
C PRO A 48 -49.27 -2.78 -3.38
N SER A 49 -49.13 -1.47 -3.15
CA SER A 49 -48.93 -0.80 -1.86
C SER A 49 -50.23 -0.69 -1.03
N PRO A 50 -50.16 -0.22 0.23
CA PRO A 50 -50.85 1.04 0.53
C PRO A 50 -50.10 1.98 1.49
N SER A 51 -50.29 3.29 1.28
CA SER A 51 -50.04 4.37 2.25
C SER A 51 -51.31 4.66 3.06
N PRO A 52 -51.22 5.44 4.16
CA PRO A 52 -51.82 6.77 4.08
C PRO A 52 -51.02 7.89 4.76
N SER A 53 -51.13 9.09 4.20
CA SER A 53 -50.79 10.38 4.84
C SER A 53 -51.96 10.91 5.68
N PRO A 54 -51.76 12.00 6.45
CA PRO A 54 -52.28 13.27 5.93
C PRO A 54 -51.38 14.51 6.13
N SER A 55 -51.68 15.44 5.22
CA SER A 55 -51.29 16.84 5.00
C SER A 55 -51.00 17.76 6.19
N ALA A 56 -50.11 18.74 5.95
CA ALA A 56 -50.41 20.17 6.13
C ALA A 56 -49.51 21.04 5.23
N SER A 57 -50.15 21.89 4.42
CA SER A 57 -49.59 22.88 3.50
C SER A 57 -49.39 24.24 4.18
N VAL A 58 -48.31 24.96 3.88
CA VAL A 58 -48.29 26.43 3.84
C VAL A 58 -47.37 26.90 2.71
N SER A 59 -47.95 27.69 1.80
CA SER A 59 -47.30 28.41 0.70
C SER A 59 -46.73 29.75 1.17
N ALA A 60 -45.63 30.20 0.59
CA ALA A 60 -45.34 31.63 0.44
C ALA A 60 -44.33 31.85 -0.72
N GLU A 61 -44.83 32.48 -1.78
CA GLU A 61 -44.05 33.10 -2.85
C GLU A 61 -43.37 34.39 -2.35
N ALA A 62 -42.16 34.68 -2.82
CA ALA A 62 -41.68 36.05 -2.94
C ALA A 62 -40.64 36.14 -4.07
N ARG A 63 -41.01 36.88 -5.12
CA ARG A 63 -40.15 37.37 -6.20
C ARG A 63 -39.36 38.59 -5.72
N THR A 64 -38.13 38.75 -6.20
CA THR A 64 -37.48 40.06 -6.47
C THR A 64 -36.20 39.77 -7.26
N GLU A 65 -36.24 39.98 -8.58
CA GLU A 65 -35.67 41.14 -9.30
C GLU A 65 -34.15 41.06 -9.52
N ALA A 66 -33.79 40.87 -10.80
CA ALA A 66 -32.46 41.05 -11.35
C ALA A 66 -32.23 42.51 -11.74
N PRO A 67 -30.99 43.01 -11.72
CA PRO A 67 -30.63 44.19 -12.51
C PRO A 67 -29.83 43.78 -13.75
N GLU A 68 -30.33 44.19 -14.91
CA GLU A 68 -29.58 44.28 -16.16
C GLU A 68 -28.70 45.55 -16.19
N GLY A 69 -27.51 45.40 -16.77
CA GLY A 69 -26.89 46.41 -17.63
C GLY A 69 -25.79 47.29 -17.02
N ARG A 70 -24.55 47.10 -17.50
CA ARG A 70 -23.74 48.14 -18.18
C ARG A 70 -22.35 47.62 -18.59
N GLY A 71 -22.01 47.86 -19.85
CA GLY A 71 -20.68 48.28 -20.31
C GLY A 71 -19.56 47.23 -20.33
N ALA A 72 -19.38 46.59 -21.49
CA ALA A 72 -18.09 46.01 -21.86
C ALA A 72 -17.15 47.13 -22.32
N GLU A 73 -16.18 47.48 -21.48
CA GLU A 73 -14.98 48.21 -21.89
C GLU A 73 -13.77 47.30 -21.74
N SER A 74 -13.03 47.15 -22.84
CA SER A 74 -11.77 46.45 -22.95
C SER A 74 -10.67 47.21 -22.22
N SER A 75 -10.15 46.67 -21.13
CA SER A 75 -8.87 47.11 -20.55
C SER A 75 -7.84 46.00 -20.65
N ASP A 76 -6.94 46.20 -21.60
CA ASP A 76 -5.64 45.57 -21.73
C ASP A 76 -4.80 45.78 -20.45
N GLY A 77 -3.91 44.82 -20.14
CA GLY A 77 -2.86 44.97 -19.14
C GLY A 77 -3.20 44.54 -17.71
N SER A 78 -2.94 43.28 -17.37
CA SER A 78 -2.21 43.00 -16.12
C SER A 78 -1.46 41.66 -16.20
N ASP A 79 -0.14 41.81 -16.25
CA ASP A 79 0.88 40.83 -15.93
C ASP A 79 0.47 39.96 -14.74
N ARG A 80 -0.07 38.76 -15.03
CA ARG A 80 -0.25 37.71 -14.02
C ARG A 80 1.13 37.18 -13.68
N THR A 81 1.79 37.87 -12.76
CA THR A 81 2.98 37.46 -12.05
C THR A 81 2.90 35.96 -11.74
N ARG A 82 3.63 35.18 -12.55
CA ARG A 82 3.85 33.76 -12.32
C ARG A 82 4.53 33.64 -10.97
N ARG A 83 3.77 33.23 -9.95
CA ARG A 83 4.29 33.00 -8.59
C ARG A 83 5.64 32.27 -8.71
N PRO A 84 6.74 32.84 -8.17
CA PRO A 84 8.05 32.20 -8.29
C PRO A 84 7.97 30.79 -7.72
N ARG A 85 8.38 29.80 -8.51
CA ARG A 85 8.46 28.41 -8.08
C ARG A 85 9.39 28.37 -6.86
N ARG A 86 8.89 27.89 -5.72
CA ARG A 86 9.73 27.69 -4.53
C ARG A 86 10.93 26.81 -4.92
N PRO A 87 12.16 27.16 -4.53
CA PRO A 87 13.30 26.27 -4.69
C PRO A 87 12.96 24.88 -4.11
N GLY A 88 13.45 23.81 -4.74
CA GLY A 88 13.35 22.47 -4.17
C GLY A 88 14.03 22.42 -2.80
N GLY A 89 13.58 21.52 -1.91
CA GLY A 89 14.27 21.32 -0.63
C GLY A 89 15.67 20.74 -0.84
N VAL A 90 16.59 21.08 0.07
CA VAL A 90 17.99 20.66 0.09
C VAL A 90 18.21 19.77 1.32
N ILE A 91 19.04 18.74 1.17
CA ILE A 91 19.43 17.86 2.29
C ILE A 91 20.61 18.51 3.02
N THR A 92 20.33 19.18 4.13
CA THR A 92 21.34 19.84 4.99
C THR A 92 21.76 18.94 6.15
N ASP A 93 23.01 19.09 6.62
CA ASP A 93 23.50 18.32 7.78
C ASP A 93 22.69 18.61 9.05
N GLU A 94 22.28 19.87 9.24
CA GLU A 94 21.38 20.26 10.33
C GLU A 94 20.01 19.55 10.23
N GLY A 95 19.46 19.46 9.01
CA GLY A 95 18.20 18.75 8.75
C GLY A 95 18.32 17.25 9.06
N VAL A 96 19.43 16.63 8.67
CA VAL A 96 19.74 15.22 8.96
C VAL A 96 19.96 14.99 10.46
N ALA A 97 20.69 15.87 11.14
CA ALA A 97 20.90 15.80 12.58
C ALA A 97 19.59 15.94 13.35
N ARG A 98 18.72 16.88 12.95
CA ARG A 98 17.38 17.04 13.53
C ARG A 98 16.49 15.83 13.25
N LEU A 99 16.59 15.20 12.08
CA LEU A 99 15.87 13.97 11.78
C LEU A 99 16.36 12.80 12.64
N ARG A 100 17.68 12.62 12.78
CA ARG A 100 18.29 11.61 13.68
C ARG A 100 17.87 11.78 15.12
N ALA A 101 17.76 13.01 15.61
CA ALA A 101 17.30 13.29 16.97
C ALA A 101 15.86 12.82 17.25
N ARG A 102 15.06 12.52 16.21
CA ARG A 102 13.70 11.97 16.33
C ARG A 102 13.64 10.45 16.43
N ILE A 103 14.75 9.74 16.23
CA ILE A 103 14.80 8.28 16.36
C ILE A 103 14.28 7.88 17.75
N GLY A 104 13.39 6.90 17.78
CA GLY A 104 12.78 6.37 18.99
C GLY A 104 11.69 7.24 19.63
N VAL A 105 11.40 8.43 19.11
CA VAL A 105 10.27 9.22 19.62
C VAL A 105 8.96 8.61 19.13
N PRO A 106 8.10 8.09 20.02
CA PRO A 106 6.88 7.41 19.58
C PRO A 106 5.85 8.42 19.09
N GLU A 107 5.13 8.05 18.01
CA GLU A 107 4.11 8.90 17.41
C GLU A 107 2.85 8.11 16.99
N PRO A 108 1.65 8.72 17.11
CA PRO A 108 0.42 8.13 16.60
C PRO A 108 0.38 8.18 15.08
N ASN A 109 -0.27 7.19 14.49
CA ASN A 109 -0.69 7.30 13.11
C ASN A 109 -1.83 8.33 12.95
N PRO A 110 -1.96 8.96 11.77
CA PRO A 110 -2.95 9.99 11.50
C PRO A 110 -4.40 9.48 11.43
N ARG A 111 -4.59 8.17 11.30
CA ARG A 111 -5.88 7.51 11.15
C ARG A 111 -5.97 6.29 12.06
N PRO A 112 -7.17 5.99 12.59
CA PRO A 112 -7.40 4.72 13.26
C PRO A 112 -7.22 3.55 12.29
N PRO A 113 -7.00 2.32 12.82
CA PRO A 113 -6.88 1.15 11.99
C PRO A 113 -8.19 0.84 11.23
N HIS A 114 -8.06 0.21 10.07
CA HIS A 114 -9.15 -0.30 9.25
C HIS A 114 -9.91 -1.42 9.99
N TYR A 115 -9.17 -2.36 10.59
CA TYR A 115 -9.71 -3.39 11.48
C TYR A 115 -9.34 -3.11 12.94
N ARG A 116 -10.34 -2.92 13.80
CA ARG A 116 -10.16 -2.79 15.26
C ARG A 116 -10.21 -4.14 15.98
N LEU A 117 -11.05 -5.04 15.48
CA LEU A 117 -11.32 -6.35 16.04
C LEU A 117 -11.51 -7.34 14.89
N PRO A 118 -10.44 -7.74 14.19
CA PRO A 118 -10.56 -8.58 13.00
C PRO A 118 -11.03 -9.98 13.37
N GLY A 119 -12.17 -10.41 12.81
CA GLY A 119 -12.66 -11.79 12.87
C GLY A 119 -12.33 -12.58 11.60
N ALA A 120 -12.95 -13.75 11.44
CA ALA A 120 -12.77 -14.62 10.27
C ALA A 120 -13.00 -13.88 8.93
N ASP A 121 -14.03 -13.02 8.86
CA ASP A 121 -14.29 -12.22 7.65
C ASP A 121 -13.15 -11.26 7.30
N ALA A 122 -12.55 -10.62 8.29
CA ALA A 122 -11.41 -9.72 8.04
C ALA A 122 -10.21 -10.51 7.52
N PHE A 123 -9.97 -11.70 8.07
CA PHE A 123 -8.87 -12.56 7.63
C PHE A 123 -9.09 -13.00 6.18
N ARG A 124 -10.27 -13.53 5.87
CA ARG A 124 -10.68 -13.93 4.51
C ARG A 124 -10.62 -12.76 3.53
N HIS A 125 -11.19 -11.60 3.87
CA HIS A 125 -11.17 -10.42 2.98
C HIS A 125 -9.76 -9.92 2.68
N VAL A 126 -8.85 -9.97 3.67
CA VAL A 126 -7.45 -9.61 3.44
C VAL A 126 -6.77 -10.62 2.53
N ALA A 127 -6.95 -11.93 2.74
CA ALA A 127 -6.39 -12.97 1.88
C ALA A 127 -6.88 -12.83 0.42
N THR A 128 -8.20 -12.74 0.23
CA THR A 128 -8.81 -12.57 -1.09
C THR A 128 -8.35 -11.30 -1.79
N ALA A 129 -8.06 -10.22 -1.06
CA ALA A 129 -7.65 -8.93 -1.63
C ALA A 129 -6.31 -8.98 -2.38
N TYR A 130 -5.43 -9.96 -2.12
CA TYR A 130 -4.22 -10.21 -2.91
C TYR A 130 -4.24 -11.56 -3.66
N GLY A 131 -5.44 -12.14 -3.77
CA GLY A 131 -5.72 -13.37 -4.52
C GLY A 131 -5.16 -14.62 -3.86
N ASP A 132 -5.09 -14.67 -2.53
CA ASP A 132 -4.68 -15.85 -1.75
C ASP A 132 -5.92 -16.60 -1.29
N ASP A 133 -5.97 -17.88 -1.66
CA ASP A 133 -7.08 -18.79 -1.43
C ASP A 133 -6.83 -19.76 -0.28
N ASN A 134 -5.78 -19.54 0.53
CA ASN A 134 -5.43 -20.47 1.60
C ASN A 134 -6.57 -20.59 2.63
N PRO A 135 -7.21 -21.78 2.76
CA PRO A 135 -8.34 -21.98 3.66
C PRO A 135 -7.97 -21.80 5.13
N LEU A 136 -6.69 -21.86 5.50
CA LEU A 136 -6.22 -21.56 6.86
C LEU A 136 -6.67 -20.17 7.37
N TYR A 137 -6.96 -19.24 6.47
CA TYR A 137 -7.33 -17.87 6.79
C TYR A 137 -8.85 -17.61 6.80
N GLY A 138 -9.68 -18.56 6.36
CA GLY A 138 -11.12 -18.32 6.21
C GLY A 138 -12.05 -19.51 6.41
N ASP A 139 -11.53 -20.75 6.43
CA ASP A 139 -12.30 -21.98 6.65
C ASP A 139 -11.99 -22.52 8.06
N GLU A 140 -12.99 -22.48 8.93
CA GLU A 140 -12.85 -22.88 10.34
C GLU A 140 -12.61 -24.39 10.49
N ASP A 141 -13.25 -25.23 9.68
CA ASP A 141 -13.13 -26.68 9.74
C ASP A 141 -11.74 -27.11 9.26
N TYR A 142 -11.27 -26.52 8.16
CA TYR A 142 -9.90 -26.75 7.68
C TYR A 142 -8.88 -26.32 8.75
N ALA A 143 -9.00 -25.10 9.27
CA ALA A 143 -8.04 -24.57 10.21
C ALA A 143 -8.03 -25.34 11.55
N ALA A 144 -9.17 -25.84 12.01
CA ALA A 144 -9.29 -26.70 13.18
C ALA A 144 -8.53 -28.02 13.03
N ALA A 145 -8.44 -28.55 11.81
CA ALA A 145 -7.70 -29.78 11.50
C ALA A 145 -6.17 -29.56 11.37
N THR A 146 -5.71 -28.32 11.23
CA THR A 146 -4.27 -28.00 11.20
C THR A 146 -3.66 -27.96 12.59
N ARG A 147 -2.33 -27.89 12.68
CA ARG A 147 -1.62 -27.66 13.96
C ARG A 147 -2.05 -26.39 14.69
N TRP A 148 -2.65 -25.44 13.99
CA TRP A 148 -3.10 -24.18 14.55
C TRP A 148 -4.43 -24.30 15.29
N GLN A 149 -5.17 -25.40 15.10
CA GLN A 149 -6.42 -25.71 15.81
C GLN A 149 -7.46 -24.59 15.72
N GLY A 150 -7.50 -23.91 14.59
CA GLY A 150 -8.34 -22.74 14.33
C GLY A 150 -7.62 -21.69 13.51
N LEU A 151 -8.38 -20.70 13.04
CA LEU A 151 -7.87 -19.67 12.14
C LEU A 151 -6.68 -18.90 12.74
N ILE A 152 -5.78 -18.49 11.86
CA ILE A 152 -4.76 -17.47 12.12
C ILE A 152 -4.85 -16.39 11.04
N ALA A 153 -4.46 -15.17 11.36
CA ALA A 153 -4.47 -14.09 10.38
C ALA A 153 -3.51 -14.37 9.21
N PRO A 154 -3.86 -13.99 7.97
CA PRO A 154 -2.90 -13.97 6.88
C PRO A 154 -1.76 -12.97 7.24
N PRO A 155 -0.49 -13.29 6.97
CA PRO A 155 0.64 -12.46 7.41
C PRO A 155 0.54 -10.96 7.05
N PRO A 156 -0.02 -10.55 5.88
CA PRO A 156 -0.17 -9.13 5.56
C PRO A 156 -1.04 -8.34 6.53
N LEU A 157 -1.97 -8.99 7.25
CA LEU A 157 -2.91 -8.33 8.17
C LEU A 157 -2.21 -7.73 9.39
N VAL A 158 -1.24 -8.44 9.98
CA VAL A 158 -0.49 -7.95 11.15
C VAL A 158 0.65 -7.03 10.70
N GLY A 159 0.25 -5.89 10.14
CA GLY A 159 1.12 -4.86 9.59
C GLY A 159 0.33 -3.87 8.76
N GLY A 160 1.01 -2.91 8.17
CA GLY A 160 0.42 -1.82 7.42
C GLY A 160 0.05 -0.64 8.29
N ASP A 161 0.40 0.54 7.78
CA ASP A 161 0.30 1.82 8.46
C ASP A 161 -1.00 2.02 9.25
N THR A 162 -2.15 1.69 8.63
CA THR A 162 -3.48 1.87 9.23
C THR A 162 -4.39 0.67 8.97
N LEU A 163 -3.83 -0.51 8.72
CA LEU A 163 -4.64 -1.71 8.51
C LEU A 163 -5.14 -2.26 9.85
N ILE A 164 -4.24 -2.41 10.82
CA ILE A 164 -4.51 -2.94 12.15
C ILE A 164 -3.72 -2.18 13.22
N GLY A 165 -4.10 -2.38 14.49
CA GLY A 165 -3.40 -1.82 15.63
C GLY A 165 -3.94 -0.46 16.07
N GLU A 166 -4.45 -0.38 17.29
CA GLU A 166 -4.77 0.89 17.95
C GLU A 166 -3.47 1.48 18.53
N ASP A 167 -3.19 2.76 18.27
CA ASP A 167 -1.97 3.40 18.74
C ASP A 167 -1.93 3.44 20.28
N GLU A 168 -0.88 2.88 20.87
CA GLU A 168 -0.63 2.98 22.32
C GLU A 168 -0.40 4.44 22.73
N ILE A 169 0.34 5.18 21.89
CA ILE A 169 0.60 6.60 22.04
C ILE A 169 -0.36 7.37 21.16
N THR A 170 -1.23 8.18 21.76
CA THR A 170 -2.27 8.94 21.04
C THR A 170 -1.87 10.37 20.71
N GLU A 171 -0.85 10.90 21.38
CA GLU A 171 -0.25 12.21 21.11
C GLU A 171 1.27 12.14 21.35
N VAL A 172 2.04 12.93 20.60
CA VAL A 172 3.49 13.07 20.82
C VAL A 172 3.76 13.60 22.24
N PRO A 173 4.71 13.00 23.00
CA PRO A 173 5.09 13.45 24.33
C PRO A 173 5.38 14.96 24.39
N ALA A 174 4.92 15.63 25.45
CA ALA A 174 4.93 17.10 25.54
C ALA A 174 6.33 17.70 25.41
N ASP A 175 7.32 17.06 26.04
CA ASP A 175 8.75 17.39 26.01
C ASP A 175 9.38 17.21 24.61
N ARG A 176 8.76 16.41 23.75
CA ARG A 176 9.24 16.12 22.37
C ARG A 176 8.51 16.91 21.29
N ARG A 177 7.46 17.68 21.63
CA ARG A 177 6.62 18.39 20.62
C ARG A 177 7.40 19.36 19.75
N GLU A 178 8.31 20.14 20.32
CA GLU A 178 9.09 21.11 19.51
C GLU A 178 10.08 20.40 18.58
N LEU A 179 10.70 19.31 19.04
CA LEU A 179 11.57 18.47 18.21
C LEU A 179 10.82 17.86 17.01
N MET A 180 9.58 17.42 17.23
CA MET A 180 8.74 16.76 16.22
C MET A 180 8.04 17.74 15.28
N LYS A 181 8.13 19.05 15.52
CA LYS A 181 7.53 20.08 14.70
C LYS A 181 8.28 20.23 13.37
N GLY A 182 7.55 20.34 12.27
CA GLY A 182 8.14 20.46 10.94
C GLY A 182 8.58 19.11 10.34
N ASP A 183 8.69 19.05 9.02
CA ASP A 183 9.54 18.05 8.34
C ASP A 183 10.98 18.59 8.32
N PRO A 184 11.97 17.90 8.92
CA PRO A 184 13.36 18.36 8.92
C PRO A 184 13.95 18.51 7.52
N LEU A 185 13.47 17.72 6.55
CA LEU A 185 13.91 17.69 5.16
C LEU A 185 12.83 18.24 4.22
N ARG A 186 12.07 19.24 4.69
CA ARG A 186 10.94 19.81 3.95
C ARG A 186 11.31 20.16 2.50
N GLY A 187 10.54 19.63 1.55
CA GLY A 187 10.69 19.91 0.12
C GLY A 187 11.66 18.97 -0.61
N VAL A 188 12.33 18.07 0.12
CA VAL A 188 13.05 16.91 -0.43
C VAL A 188 12.02 15.82 -0.79
N HIS A 189 12.24 15.12 -1.91
CA HIS A 189 11.32 14.06 -2.37
C HIS A 189 11.57 12.79 -1.55
N ALA A 190 10.52 12.06 -1.18
CA ALA A 190 10.58 10.74 -0.56
C ALA A 190 10.02 9.68 -1.52
N PHE A 191 10.70 8.55 -1.65
CA PHE A 191 10.22 7.37 -2.39
C PHE A 191 10.13 6.17 -1.44
N TYR A 192 9.02 5.42 -1.50
CA TYR A 192 8.92 4.17 -0.75
C TYR A 192 9.70 3.09 -1.48
N SER A 193 10.84 2.68 -0.93
CA SER A 193 11.82 1.90 -1.69
C SER A 193 12.10 0.51 -1.11
N ALA A 194 11.76 0.25 0.15
CA ALA A 194 11.85 -1.09 0.71
C ALA A 194 10.92 -1.27 1.92
N SER A 195 10.56 -2.53 2.17
CA SER A 195 9.82 -2.99 3.34
C SER A 195 10.54 -4.18 3.97
N LEU A 196 10.58 -4.22 5.29
CA LEU A 196 10.99 -5.38 6.07
C LEU A 196 9.86 -5.77 7.02
N ARG A 197 9.67 -7.07 7.19
CA ARG A 197 8.63 -7.66 8.03
C ARG A 197 9.26 -8.75 8.90
N GLU A 198 8.81 -8.83 10.14
CA GLU A 198 9.06 -9.96 11.03
C GLU A 198 7.74 -10.40 11.69
N TRP A 199 7.50 -11.70 11.78
CA TRP A 199 6.34 -12.28 12.47
C TRP A 199 6.81 -13.24 13.57
N TRP A 200 6.37 -12.99 14.80
CA TRP A 200 6.80 -13.72 15.99
C TRP A 200 5.68 -14.58 16.58
N ALA A 201 4.41 -14.19 16.39
CA ALA A 201 3.26 -14.94 16.87
C ALA A 201 2.03 -14.80 15.95
N PRO A 202 1.14 -15.81 15.90
CA PRO A 202 -0.10 -15.73 15.13
C PRO A 202 -1.13 -14.82 15.81
N LEU A 203 -1.86 -14.05 15.00
CA LEU A 203 -3.03 -13.33 15.45
C LEU A 203 -4.28 -14.20 15.31
N ARG A 204 -5.03 -14.38 16.41
CA ARG A 204 -6.30 -15.10 16.43
C ARG A 204 -7.51 -14.19 16.12
N PRO A 205 -8.62 -14.74 15.57
CA PRO A 205 -9.83 -13.96 15.33
C PRO A 205 -10.38 -13.31 16.60
N GLY A 206 -10.94 -12.12 16.48
CA GLY A 206 -11.53 -11.40 17.61
C GLY A 206 -10.51 -10.77 18.57
N THR A 207 -9.22 -10.82 18.25
CA THR A 207 -8.17 -10.23 19.10
C THR A 207 -7.96 -8.76 18.78
N ARG A 208 -7.98 -7.91 19.82
CA ARG A 208 -7.54 -6.51 19.68
C ARG A 208 -6.04 -6.44 19.56
N VAL A 209 -5.57 -5.57 18.68
CA VAL A 209 -4.15 -5.33 18.46
C VAL A 209 -3.83 -3.90 18.86
N ARG A 210 -2.72 -3.72 19.56
CA ARG A 210 -2.09 -2.42 19.79
C ARG A 210 -0.85 -2.28 18.93
N ARG A 211 -0.47 -1.03 18.67
CA ARG A 211 0.78 -0.73 17.97
C ARG A 211 1.53 0.44 18.60
N ARG A 212 2.84 0.44 18.37
CA ARG A 212 3.74 1.55 18.67
C ARG A 212 4.59 1.83 17.45
N ASN A 213 4.74 3.10 17.11
CA ASN A 213 5.42 3.55 15.90
C ASN A 213 6.49 4.57 16.26
N ALA A 214 7.63 4.52 15.60
CA ALA A 214 8.65 5.56 15.66
C ALA A 214 9.52 5.55 14.39
N LEU A 215 10.28 6.62 14.20
CA LEU A 215 11.47 6.56 13.36
C LEU A 215 12.50 5.66 14.04
N VAL A 216 13.01 4.64 13.33
CA VAL A 216 13.96 3.65 13.89
C VAL A 216 15.37 3.77 13.31
N GLY A 217 15.53 4.40 12.14
CA GLY A 217 16.84 4.54 11.52
C GLY A 217 16.92 5.70 10.53
N VAL A 218 18.08 6.35 10.47
CA VAL A 218 18.37 7.44 9.51
C VAL A 218 19.80 7.29 9.01
N HIS A 219 19.95 6.67 7.84
CA HIS A 219 21.26 6.44 7.24
C HIS A 219 21.53 7.46 6.14
N ASP A 220 22.69 8.10 6.22
CA ASP A 220 23.16 9.04 5.23
C ASP A 220 24.05 8.29 4.24
N LYS A 221 23.61 8.23 2.98
CA LYS A 221 24.24 7.41 1.95
C LYS A 221 24.68 8.28 0.78
N SER A 222 25.83 7.94 0.20
CA SER A 222 26.17 8.41 -1.13
C SER A 222 25.21 7.80 -2.15
N SER A 223 24.76 8.60 -3.11
CA SER A 223 23.85 8.16 -4.18
C SER A 223 24.47 8.49 -5.52
N GLU A 224 24.62 7.49 -6.38
CA GLU A 224 25.05 7.72 -7.77
C GLU A 224 24.05 8.59 -8.55
N PHE A 225 22.76 8.48 -8.21
CA PHE A 225 21.68 9.21 -8.87
C PHE A 225 21.49 10.65 -8.36
N ALA A 226 21.65 10.89 -7.06
CA ALA A 226 21.36 12.19 -6.42
C ALA A 226 22.56 12.87 -5.75
N GLY A 227 23.73 12.24 -5.73
CA GLY A 227 24.90 12.63 -4.92
C GLY A 227 24.77 12.20 -3.46
N ARG A 228 23.67 12.59 -2.80
CA ARG A 228 23.35 12.24 -1.41
C ARG A 228 21.90 11.74 -1.31
N ALA A 229 21.67 10.71 -0.51
CA ALA A 229 20.34 10.20 -0.21
C ALA A 229 20.24 9.85 1.28
N ILE A 230 19.09 10.14 1.89
CA ILE A 230 18.81 9.73 3.27
C ILE A 230 17.85 8.56 3.24
N HIS A 231 18.25 7.43 3.83
CA HIS A 231 17.37 6.29 4.06
C HIS A 231 16.72 6.45 5.43
N GLU A 232 15.45 6.83 5.41
CA GLU A 232 14.62 7.09 6.58
C GLU A 232 13.75 5.85 6.84
N TRP A 233 13.97 5.19 7.98
CA TRP A 233 13.26 3.97 8.38
C TRP A 233 12.24 4.27 9.46
N THR A 234 10.96 4.04 9.16
CA THR A 234 9.88 4.07 10.16
C THR A 234 9.56 2.64 10.57
N GLY A 235 9.53 2.38 11.87
CA GLY A 235 9.19 1.09 12.45
C GLY A 235 7.82 1.12 13.12
N GLN A 236 7.13 -0.01 13.02
CA GLN A 236 5.86 -0.29 13.70
C GLN A 236 5.96 -1.68 14.32
N VAL A 237 5.64 -1.78 15.60
CA VAL A 237 5.55 -3.05 16.33
C VAL A 237 4.12 -3.26 16.81
N PHE A 238 3.65 -4.49 16.71
CA PHE A 238 2.26 -4.87 16.98
C PHE A 238 2.22 -5.93 18.07
N ALA A 239 1.26 -5.81 18.98
CA ALA A 239 1.03 -6.77 20.06
C ALA A 239 -0.46 -6.99 20.25
N ASP A 240 -0.83 -8.14 20.79
CA ASP A 240 -2.21 -8.38 21.20
C ASP A 240 -2.60 -7.57 22.45
N ALA A 241 -3.82 -7.78 22.94
CA ALA A 241 -4.32 -7.11 24.13
C ALA A 241 -3.57 -7.48 25.42
N ALA A 242 -2.94 -8.65 25.46
CA ALA A 242 -2.13 -9.12 26.59
C ALA A 242 -0.69 -8.58 26.55
N GLY A 243 -0.30 -7.94 25.45
CA GLY A 243 1.04 -7.39 25.26
C GLY A 243 2.02 -8.36 24.61
N THR A 244 1.55 -9.54 24.15
CA THR A 244 2.39 -10.48 23.40
C THR A 244 2.73 -9.89 22.03
N PRO A 245 4.02 -9.66 21.70
CA PRO A 245 4.40 -9.16 20.39
C PRO A 245 4.02 -10.13 19.28
N LEU A 246 3.39 -9.60 18.23
CA LEU A 246 2.89 -10.36 17.10
C LEU A 246 3.80 -10.21 15.89
N ALA A 247 4.12 -8.96 15.51
CA ALA A 247 4.89 -8.66 14.32
C ALA A 247 5.55 -7.28 14.37
N GLY A 248 6.57 -7.12 13.52
CA GLY A 248 7.24 -5.86 13.22
C GLY A 248 7.15 -5.54 11.73
N GLN A 249 7.02 -4.25 11.41
CA GLN A 249 7.09 -3.73 10.06
C GLN A 249 8.01 -2.51 10.02
N TYR A 250 8.92 -2.48 9.04
CA TYR A 250 9.89 -1.42 8.86
C TYR A 250 9.86 -0.94 7.42
N LYS A 251 9.54 0.33 7.22
CA LYS A 251 9.42 0.95 5.90
C LYS A 251 10.58 1.90 5.67
N MET A 252 11.23 1.77 4.52
CA MET A 252 12.28 2.69 4.08
C MET A 252 11.74 3.70 3.08
N MET A 253 11.88 4.97 3.43
CA MET A 253 11.76 6.08 2.49
C MET A 253 13.16 6.54 2.07
N ILE A 254 13.41 6.64 0.77
CA ILE A 254 14.62 7.28 0.24
C ILE A 254 14.32 8.76 0.00
N ARG A 255 15.05 9.64 0.68
CA ARG A 255 14.94 11.10 0.54
C ARG A 255 16.00 11.62 -0.43
N THR A 256 15.59 12.27 -1.53
CA THR A 256 16.48 12.85 -2.56
C THR A 256 16.03 14.24 -3.04
N GLU A 257 16.99 15.08 -3.41
CA GLU A 257 16.73 16.45 -3.87
C GLU A 257 16.07 16.50 -5.26
N ARG A 258 15.05 17.35 -5.40
CA ARG A 258 14.22 17.45 -6.62
C ARG A 258 14.97 17.94 -7.86
N SER A 259 15.98 18.78 -7.69
CA SER A 259 16.75 19.36 -8.80
C SER A 259 17.64 18.31 -9.48
N ARG A 260 18.10 17.30 -8.72
CA ARG A 260 19.02 16.26 -9.20
C ARG A 260 18.31 15.01 -9.69
N ALA A 261 17.09 14.71 -9.20
CA ALA A 261 16.25 13.62 -9.72
C ALA A 261 15.65 13.87 -11.13
N ARG A 262 16.07 14.93 -11.83
CA ARG A 262 15.53 15.37 -13.14
C ARG A 262 16.04 14.51 -14.32
N GLY A 263 16.02 13.19 -14.18
CA GLY A 263 16.01 12.29 -15.33
C GLY A 263 14.63 12.34 -16.00
N ARG A 264 14.34 13.39 -16.78
CA ARG A 264 13.19 13.37 -17.69
C ARG A 264 13.32 12.14 -18.58
N GLY A 265 12.36 11.22 -18.50
CA GLY A 265 12.25 10.12 -19.46
C GLY A 265 12.57 8.71 -18.96
N LYS A 266 12.88 8.48 -17.67
CA LYS A 266 13.15 7.10 -17.17
C LYS A 266 12.08 6.09 -17.58
N TYR A 267 10.82 6.52 -17.63
CA TYR A 267 9.67 5.68 -18.01
C TYR A 267 9.00 6.12 -19.32
N ALA A 268 9.53 7.13 -20.02
CA ALA A 268 8.87 7.67 -21.22
C ALA A 268 8.89 6.72 -22.43
N ALA A 269 9.71 5.67 -22.39
CA ALA A 269 9.76 4.63 -23.41
C ALA A 269 8.87 3.41 -23.08
N ILE A 270 8.22 3.39 -21.91
CA ILE A 270 7.33 2.29 -21.53
C ILE A 270 5.97 2.54 -22.16
N GLU A 271 5.70 1.83 -23.26
CA GLU A 271 4.40 1.80 -23.89
C GLU A 271 3.60 0.58 -23.40
N PRO A 272 2.34 0.76 -22.95
CA PRO A 272 1.44 -0.35 -22.72
C PRO A 272 1.24 -1.13 -24.03
N ALA A 273 1.77 -2.36 -24.10
CA ALA A 273 1.57 -3.24 -25.25
C ALA A 273 0.35 -4.15 -25.00
N PRO A 274 -0.57 -4.29 -25.97
CA PRO A 274 -1.67 -5.24 -25.86
C PRO A 274 -1.12 -6.67 -25.87
N TYR A 275 -1.80 -7.56 -25.14
CA TYR A 275 -1.52 -9.00 -25.20
C TYR A 275 -2.21 -9.61 -26.41
N THR A 276 -1.59 -10.62 -27.02
CA THR A 276 -2.28 -11.52 -27.94
C THR A 276 -3.13 -12.53 -27.17
N ASP A 277 -4.11 -13.13 -27.85
CA ASP A 277 -4.94 -14.18 -27.24
C ASP A 277 -4.09 -15.35 -26.72
N ASP A 278 -3.05 -15.74 -27.47
CA ASP A 278 -2.10 -16.78 -27.05
C ASP A 278 -1.35 -16.41 -25.75
N GLN A 279 -0.96 -15.15 -25.58
CA GLN A 279 -0.28 -14.70 -24.36
C GLN A 279 -1.23 -14.67 -23.17
N ILE A 280 -2.50 -14.30 -23.37
CA ILE A 280 -3.52 -14.40 -22.33
C ILE A 280 -3.77 -15.87 -21.98
N ALA A 281 -3.90 -16.75 -22.98
CA ALA A 281 -4.05 -18.18 -22.74
C ALA A 281 -2.87 -18.80 -21.97
N GLU A 282 -1.63 -18.35 -22.23
CA GLU A 282 -0.45 -18.73 -21.44
C GLU A 282 -0.59 -18.31 -19.97
N ILE A 283 -1.08 -17.09 -19.71
CA ILE A 283 -1.29 -16.57 -18.36
C ILE A 283 -2.40 -17.34 -17.63
N GLU A 284 -3.53 -17.60 -18.29
CA GLU A 284 -4.62 -18.39 -17.73
C GLU A 284 -4.17 -19.82 -17.41
N ALA A 285 -3.38 -20.44 -18.31
CA ALA A 285 -2.80 -21.75 -18.07
C ALA A 285 -1.82 -21.73 -16.89
N ALA A 286 -1.06 -20.65 -16.71
CA ALA A 286 -0.17 -20.49 -15.57
C ALA A 286 -0.95 -20.37 -14.25
N TYR A 287 -2.03 -19.59 -14.21
CA TYR A 287 -2.94 -19.53 -13.07
C TYR A 287 -3.54 -20.90 -12.74
N ALA A 288 -4.02 -21.63 -13.74
CA ALA A 288 -4.59 -22.96 -13.54
C ALA A 288 -3.57 -23.99 -13.03
N ALA A 289 -2.27 -23.75 -13.27
CA ALA A 289 -1.18 -24.60 -12.82
C ALA A 289 -0.63 -24.21 -11.44
N GLU A 290 -1.06 -23.08 -10.86
CA GLU A 290 -0.64 -22.69 -9.51
C GLU A 290 -1.09 -23.75 -8.48
N THR A 291 -0.20 -24.03 -7.54
CA THR A 291 -0.47 -25.01 -6.48
C THR A 291 -0.07 -24.44 -5.13
N ARG A 292 -0.96 -24.64 -4.16
CA ARG A 292 -0.68 -24.43 -2.74
C ARG A 292 -0.31 -25.76 -2.08
N ARG A 293 0.73 -25.77 -1.25
CA ARG A 293 1.17 -26.98 -0.51
C ARG A 293 0.12 -27.46 0.50
N GLY A 294 -0.50 -26.52 1.22
CA GLY A 294 -1.50 -26.77 2.24
C GLY A 294 -1.00 -27.64 3.39
N ALA A 295 -1.84 -28.56 3.85
CA ALA A 295 -1.61 -29.35 5.06
C ALA A 295 -0.53 -30.44 4.93
N LEU A 296 0.04 -30.67 3.74
CA LEU A 296 1.14 -31.63 3.58
C LEU A 296 2.45 -31.01 4.09
N PRO A 297 3.04 -31.48 5.20
CA PRO A 297 4.20 -30.84 5.78
C PRO A 297 5.37 -30.80 4.78
N ARG A 298 6.09 -29.68 4.76
CA ARG A 298 7.41 -29.60 4.13
C ARG A 298 8.46 -29.74 5.22
N TYR A 299 9.02 -30.93 5.35
CA TYR A 299 10.05 -31.18 6.35
C TYR A 299 11.38 -30.56 5.94
N TRP A 300 12.08 -29.99 6.91
CA TRP A 300 13.36 -29.32 6.72
C TRP A 300 14.43 -30.23 6.10
N GLU A 301 14.40 -31.53 6.39
CA GLU A 301 15.33 -32.50 5.83
C GLU A 301 15.14 -32.70 4.32
N ASP A 302 13.94 -32.47 3.81
CA ASP A 302 13.57 -32.66 2.40
C ASP A 302 13.90 -31.44 1.53
N VAL A 303 14.36 -30.34 2.15
CA VAL A 303 14.69 -29.10 1.44
C VAL A 303 16.17 -29.03 1.12
N THR A 304 16.47 -28.68 -0.13
CA THR A 304 17.82 -28.50 -0.64
C THR A 304 18.05 -27.06 -1.06
N VAL A 305 19.29 -26.56 -0.89
CA VAL A 305 19.69 -25.28 -1.48
C VAL A 305 19.57 -25.38 -3.00
N GLY A 306 18.89 -24.42 -3.62
CA GLY A 306 18.54 -24.43 -5.04
C GLY A 306 17.08 -24.83 -5.33
N ASP A 307 16.33 -25.34 -4.35
CA ASP A 307 14.90 -25.62 -4.54
C ASP A 307 14.13 -24.36 -4.94
N GLU A 308 13.25 -24.48 -5.94
CA GLU A 308 12.47 -23.37 -6.46
C GLU A 308 11.15 -23.17 -5.71
N LEU A 309 10.73 -21.90 -5.63
CA LEU A 309 9.42 -21.45 -5.18
C LEU A 309 8.67 -20.88 -6.40
N GLY A 310 7.47 -21.40 -6.66
CA GLY A 310 6.60 -20.92 -7.74
C GLY A 310 6.93 -21.51 -9.12
N PRO A 311 6.62 -20.79 -10.23
CA PRO A 311 6.18 -19.40 -10.26
C PRO A 311 4.75 -19.20 -9.76
N LEU A 312 4.51 -18.02 -9.17
CA LEU A 312 3.19 -17.44 -8.94
C LEU A 312 2.99 -16.29 -9.95
N VAL A 313 1.82 -16.18 -10.55
CA VAL A 313 1.47 -15.15 -11.53
C VAL A 313 0.59 -14.09 -10.88
N LYS A 314 0.87 -12.81 -11.21
CA LYS A 314 0.06 -11.67 -10.77
C LYS A 314 -0.18 -10.72 -11.95
N GLY A 315 -1.38 -10.73 -12.49
CA GLY A 315 -1.82 -9.89 -13.61
C GLY A 315 -2.19 -10.68 -14.88
N PRO A 316 -2.51 -10.00 -15.99
CA PRO A 316 -2.24 -8.57 -16.24
C PRO A 316 -2.98 -7.67 -15.26
N LEU A 317 -2.24 -6.83 -14.54
CA LEU A 317 -2.79 -6.02 -13.45
C LEU A 317 -3.89 -5.10 -13.96
N THR A 318 -5.06 -5.13 -13.33
CA THR A 318 -6.19 -4.27 -13.64
C THR A 318 -6.43 -3.21 -12.56
N VAL A 319 -7.19 -2.16 -12.90
CA VAL A 319 -7.71 -1.24 -11.89
C VAL A 319 -8.64 -1.98 -10.91
N THR A 320 -9.38 -2.99 -11.40
CA THR A 320 -10.23 -3.85 -10.56
C THR A 320 -9.42 -4.54 -9.48
N ASP A 321 -8.23 -5.07 -9.81
CA ASP A 321 -7.34 -5.70 -8.82
C ASP A 321 -6.92 -4.71 -7.73
N ILE A 322 -6.62 -3.46 -8.10
CA ILE A 322 -6.28 -2.39 -7.14
C ILE A 322 -7.48 -2.06 -6.24
N VAL A 323 -8.69 -2.03 -6.81
CA VAL A 323 -9.93 -1.83 -6.04
C VAL A 323 -10.14 -2.99 -5.07
N CYS A 324 -10.06 -4.24 -5.53
CA CYS A 324 -10.18 -5.45 -4.72
C CYS A 324 -9.13 -5.47 -3.61
N TRP A 325 -7.89 -5.06 -3.91
CA TRP A 325 -6.83 -4.95 -2.92
C TRP A 325 -7.21 -3.98 -1.79
N HIS A 326 -7.75 -2.81 -2.13
CA HIS A 326 -8.21 -1.84 -1.14
C HIS A 326 -9.41 -2.30 -0.31
N VAL A 327 -10.25 -3.23 -0.80
CA VAL A 327 -11.36 -3.80 -0.01
C VAL A 327 -10.83 -4.49 1.24
N GLY A 328 -9.77 -5.30 1.11
CA GLY A 328 -9.15 -5.99 2.25
C GLY A 328 -8.14 -5.11 3.01
N MET A 329 -7.38 -4.28 2.31
CA MET A 329 -6.19 -3.59 2.85
C MET A 329 -6.45 -2.16 3.35
N GLY A 330 -7.65 -1.63 3.10
CA GLY A 330 -8.03 -0.27 3.46
C GLY A 330 -7.30 0.82 2.65
N MET A 331 -7.55 2.08 3.00
CA MET A 331 -7.12 3.27 2.22
C MET A 331 -5.87 3.98 2.76
N GLY A 332 -5.12 3.34 3.67
CA GLY A 332 -3.84 3.86 4.17
C GLY A 332 -3.92 5.15 5.00
N LEU A 333 -2.76 5.80 5.17
CA LEU A 333 -2.58 6.96 6.07
C LEU A 333 -3.45 8.18 5.72
N TYR A 334 -3.90 8.28 4.48
CA TYR A 334 -4.66 9.43 3.99
C TYR A 334 -6.13 9.40 4.36
N GLY A 335 -6.64 8.23 4.78
CA GLY A 335 -8.03 8.07 5.17
C GLY A 335 -8.98 8.50 4.06
N VAL A 336 -8.71 8.08 2.82
CA VAL A 336 -9.61 8.31 1.68
C VAL A 336 -10.95 7.63 1.97
N VAL A 337 -12.02 8.42 1.94
CA VAL A 337 -13.38 8.02 2.31
C VAL A 337 -14.38 8.84 1.49
N PRO A 338 -15.60 8.36 1.25
CA PRO A 338 -16.52 9.01 0.32
C PRO A 338 -17.36 10.15 0.95
N LEU A 339 -17.96 10.97 0.08
CA LEU A 339 -19.04 11.92 0.38
C LEU A 339 -18.73 12.91 1.53
N ARG A 340 -19.61 13.01 2.53
CA ARG A 340 -19.48 13.94 3.67
C ARG A 340 -18.18 13.72 4.44
N LEU A 341 -17.72 12.48 4.53
CA LEU A 341 -16.45 12.16 5.19
C LEU A 341 -15.27 12.65 4.35
N ALA A 342 -15.33 12.53 3.02
CA ALA A 342 -14.35 13.14 2.12
C ALA A 342 -14.25 14.65 2.32
N ALA A 343 -15.41 15.32 2.45
CA ALA A 343 -15.48 16.76 2.68
C ALA A 343 -14.80 17.18 3.99
N ALA A 344 -14.97 16.40 5.05
CA ALA A 344 -14.24 16.61 6.30
C ALA A 344 -12.72 16.35 6.13
N ASN A 345 -12.35 15.31 5.40
CA ASN A 345 -10.95 14.96 5.15
C ASN A 345 -10.20 16.03 4.35
N ARG A 346 -10.87 16.67 3.37
CA ARG A 346 -10.34 17.83 2.62
C ARG A 346 -9.97 19.01 3.51
N ARG A 347 -10.68 19.23 4.62
CA ARG A 347 -10.34 20.28 5.60
C ARG A 347 -9.13 19.90 6.44
N ARG A 348 -8.94 18.60 6.71
CA ARG A 348 -7.80 18.05 7.47
C ARG A 348 -6.50 18.10 6.67
N ILE A 349 -6.54 17.72 5.40
CA ILE A 349 -5.37 17.62 4.50
C ILE A 349 -5.62 18.28 3.13
N PRO A 350 -5.85 19.61 3.06
CA PRO A 350 -6.23 20.27 1.81
C PRO A 350 -5.20 20.13 0.68
N GLY A 351 -3.90 20.05 1.02
CA GLY A 351 -2.83 19.85 0.03
C GLY A 351 -2.80 18.46 -0.63
N PHE A 352 -3.60 17.52 -0.13
CA PHE A 352 -3.75 16.18 -0.71
C PHE A 352 -4.83 16.10 -1.79
N TYR A 353 -5.58 17.18 -2.00
CA TYR A 353 -6.69 17.21 -2.95
C TYR A 353 -6.41 18.21 -4.05
N HIS A 354 -6.71 17.81 -5.28
CA HIS A 354 -6.65 18.64 -6.47
C HIS A 354 -7.98 18.65 -7.20
N ARG A 355 -8.36 19.83 -7.69
CA ARG A 355 -9.54 19.98 -8.54
C ARG A 355 -9.25 19.35 -9.90
N ASP A 356 -10.14 18.48 -10.34
CA ASP A 356 -10.16 17.93 -11.69
C ASP A 356 -10.73 18.96 -12.70
N GLU A 357 -10.93 18.51 -13.94
CA GLU A 357 -11.43 19.34 -15.05
C GLU A 357 -12.87 19.81 -14.85
N LEU A 358 -13.65 19.09 -14.04
CA LEU A 358 -15.00 19.47 -13.61
C LEU A 358 -14.98 20.35 -12.36
N ASN A 359 -13.81 20.82 -11.93
CA ASN A 359 -13.60 21.59 -10.72
C ASN A 359 -13.95 20.81 -9.43
N ILE A 360 -13.97 19.47 -9.48
CA ILE A 360 -14.28 18.59 -8.33
C ILE A 360 -12.98 18.25 -7.58
N PRO A 361 -12.91 18.48 -6.26
CA PRO A 361 -11.71 18.18 -5.49
C PRO A 361 -11.59 16.68 -5.21
N ASP A 362 -10.57 16.05 -5.79
CA ASP A 362 -10.28 14.62 -5.64
C ASP A 362 -8.83 14.38 -5.19
N VAL A 363 -8.56 13.20 -4.63
CA VAL A 363 -7.31 12.83 -3.96
C VAL A 363 -6.14 12.72 -4.94
N LEU A 364 -4.93 13.05 -4.48
CA LEU A 364 -3.70 12.80 -5.23
C LEU A 364 -3.43 11.29 -5.41
N GLN A 365 -3.94 10.45 -4.52
CA GLN A 365 -3.82 8.99 -4.59
C GLN A 365 -4.45 8.38 -5.83
N ARG A 366 -5.33 9.11 -6.54
CA ARG A 366 -5.97 8.60 -7.73
C ARG A 366 -5.02 8.28 -8.88
N VAL A 367 -3.74 8.64 -8.80
CA VAL A 367 -2.73 8.11 -9.74
C VAL A 367 -2.72 6.59 -9.86
N HIS A 368 -3.28 5.87 -8.88
CA HIS A 368 -3.40 4.42 -8.90
C HIS A 368 -4.68 3.90 -9.62
N TRP A 369 -5.65 4.75 -9.96
CA TRP A 369 -6.90 4.35 -10.64
C TRP A 369 -7.44 5.34 -11.69
N ASP A 370 -6.76 6.48 -11.89
CA ASP A 370 -7.03 7.49 -12.91
C ASP A 370 -5.81 7.60 -13.85
N PRO A 371 -5.85 6.98 -15.05
CA PRO A 371 -4.71 6.93 -15.96
C PRO A 371 -4.34 8.28 -16.54
N GLU A 372 -5.32 9.18 -16.69
CA GLU A 372 -5.06 10.52 -17.19
C GLU A 372 -4.32 11.36 -16.14
N PHE A 373 -4.74 11.27 -14.88
CA PHE A 373 -4.02 11.92 -13.78
C PHE A 373 -2.63 11.33 -13.55
N ALA A 374 -2.46 10.02 -13.71
CA ALA A 374 -1.14 9.38 -13.67
C ALA A 374 -0.20 9.93 -14.77
N ARG A 375 -0.70 10.10 -16.00
CA ARG A 375 0.04 10.73 -17.12
C ARG A 375 0.42 12.17 -16.85
N ARG A 376 -0.51 12.98 -16.36
CA ARG A 376 -0.23 14.37 -15.94
C ARG A 376 0.83 14.44 -14.82
N SER A 377 0.92 13.38 -14.01
CA SER A 377 1.91 13.24 -12.94
C SER A 377 3.26 12.68 -13.41
N GLY A 378 3.41 12.38 -14.71
CA GLY A 378 4.66 11.96 -15.34
C GLY A 378 4.86 10.45 -15.49
N ASN A 379 3.81 9.64 -15.29
CA ASN A 379 3.86 8.19 -15.46
C ASN A 379 3.17 7.75 -16.78
N PRO A 380 3.53 6.61 -17.39
CA PRO A 380 2.85 6.09 -18.58
C PRO A 380 1.34 5.86 -18.38
N THR A 381 0.96 5.32 -17.23
CA THR A 381 -0.41 5.03 -16.83
C THR A 381 -0.47 4.82 -15.31
N THR A 382 -1.61 4.37 -14.78
CA THR A 382 -1.78 3.95 -13.39
C THR A 382 -0.82 2.83 -13.01
N PHE A 383 -0.37 2.81 -11.76
CA PHE A 383 0.58 1.84 -11.25
C PHE A 383 0.16 1.33 -9.86
N ASP A 384 0.74 0.20 -9.48
CA ASP A 384 0.45 -0.49 -8.22
C ASP A 384 1.00 0.23 -6.98
N TYR A 385 0.80 -0.41 -5.83
CA TYR A 385 1.43 -0.04 -4.56
C TYR A 385 2.58 -0.99 -4.25
N GLY A 386 3.70 -0.49 -3.73
CA GLY A 386 4.78 -1.36 -3.24
C GLY A 386 4.29 -2.43 -2.25
N ARG A 387 3.35 -2.06 -1.36
CA ARG A 387 2.73 -3.00 -0.42
C ARG A 387 1.94 -4.13 -1.10
N MET A 388 1.37 -3.90 -2.27
CA MET A 388 0.70 -4.95 -3.05
C MET A 388 1.71 -6.03 -3.47
N ARG A 389 2.92 -5.63 -3.85
CA ARG A 389 4.00 -6.56 -4.20
C ARG A 389 4.54 -7.31 -3.00
N GLU A 390 4.61 -6.66 -1.84
CA GLU A 390 4.92 -7.35 -0.58
C GLU A 390 3.93 -8.49 -0.33
N THR A 391 2.62 -8.26 -0.53
CA THR A 391 1.62 -9.32 -0.37
C THR A 391 1.81 -10.48 -1.34
N TRP A 392 2.29 -10.22 -2.55
CA TRP A 392 2.59 -11.28 -3.52
C TRP A 392 3.83 -12.10 -3.16
N LEU A 393 4.87 -11.46 -2.62
CA LEU A 393 6.04 -12.19 -2.09
C LEU A 393 5.65 -13.06 -0.89
N ILE A 394 4.81 -12.52 0.00
CA ILE A 394 4.26 -13.27 1.14
C ILE A 394 3.47 -14.48 0.64
N HIS A 395 2.56 -14.28 -0.32
CA HIS A 395 1.73 -15.35 -0.89
C HIS A 395 2.60 -16.50 -1.45
N LEU A 396 3.63 -16.17 -2.24
CA LEU A 396 4.56 -17.19 -2.75
C LEU A 396 5.20 -18.01 -1.61
N CYS A 397 5.62 -17.34 -0.53
CA CYS A 397 6.21 -18.03 0.61
C CYS A 397 5.19 -18.93 1.33
N THR A 398 3.98 -18.44 1.58
CA THR A 398 2.94 -19.19 2.31
C THR A 398 2.44 -20.40 1.53
N ASP A 399 2.34 -20.29 0.21
CA ASP A 399 1.97 -21.42 -0.66
C ASP A 399 3.03 -22.50 -0.69
N TRP A 400 4.31 -22.11 -0.77
CA TRP A 400 5.40 -23.06 -0.87
C TRP A 400 5.70 -23.77 0.45
N MET A 401 5.63 -23.04 1.57
CA MET A 401 6.05 -23.55 2.88
C MET A 401 5.06 -24.56 3.48
N GLY A 402 3.77 -24.44 3.16
CA GLY A 402 2.70 -25.26 3.74
C GLY A 402 2.27 -24.82 5.15
N ASP A 403 1.18 -25.40 5.64
CA ASP A 403 0.48 -24.87 6.82
C ASP A 403 1.22 -25.17 8.14
N ASP A 404 2.12 -26.14 8.16
CA ASP A 404 2.91 -26.49 9.35
C ASP A 404 4.19 -25.65 9.51
N ALA A 405 4.50 -24.80 8.53
CA ALA A 405 5.65 -23.91 8.53
C ALA A 405 5.32 -22.52 9.09
N TRP A 406 6.32 -21.65 9.20
CA TRP A 406 6.14 -20.26 9.63
C TRP A 406 7.02 -19.30 8.83
N LEU A 407 6.42 -18.28 8.23
CA LEU A 407 7.15 -17.17 7.63
C LEU A 407 7.65 -16.23 8.73
N TRP A 408 8.94 -16.29 9.05
CA TRP A 408 9.53 -15.48 10.11
C TRP A 408 9.86 -14.07 9.63
N LYS A 409 10.59 -13.95 8.51
CA LYS A 409 11.08 -12.66 8.02
C LYS A 409 10.85 -12.50 6.54
N LEU A 410 10.59 -11.28 6.10
CA LEU A 410 10.54 -10.94 4.69
C LEU A 410 11.10 -9.55 4.44
N ARG A 411 11.85 -9.40 3.36
CA ARG A 411 12.34 -8.14 2.83
C ARG A 411 11.90 -7.99 1.37
N ALA A 412 11.41 -6.81 1.03
CA ALA A 412 11.03 -6.44 -0.33
C ALA A 412 11.67 -5.10 -0.70
N GLU A 413 12.20 -4.98 -1.92
CA GLU A 413 12.69 -3.73 -2.49
C GLU A 413 11.85 -3.32 -3.70
N PHE A 414 11.49 -2.04 -3.81
CA PHE A 414 10.65 -1.55 -4.91
C PHE A 414 11.51 -0.78 -5.91
N ARG A 415 12.02 -1.48 -6.94
CA ARG A 415 13.01 -0.93 -7.88
C ARG A 415 12.39 -0.29 -9.14
N ALA A 416 11.20 -0.72 -9.51
CA ALA A 416 10.42 -0.18 -10.62
C ALA A 416 8.92 -0.21 -10.28
N PHE A 417 8.11 0.54 -11.02
CA PHE A 417 6.64 0.47 -10.92
C PHE A 417 6.10 -0.72 -11.71
N ASN A 418 5.01 -1.32 -11.22
CA ASN A 418 4.18 -2.20 -12.02
C ASN A 418 2.98 -1.40 -12.50
N TYR A 419 2.81 -1.30 -13.82
CA TYR A 419 1.70 -0.56 -14.41
C TYR A 419 0.48 -1.44 -14.57
N VAL A 420 -0.70 -0.83 -14.61
CA VAL A 420 -1.91 -1.53 -15.08
C VAL A 420 -1.65 -2.05 -16.51
N GLY A 421 -1.90 -3.34 -16.72
CA GLY A 421 -1.52 -4.13 -17.88
C GLY A 421 -0.27 -4.99 -17.68
N ASP A 422 0.50 -4.81 -16.61
CA ASP A 422 1.68 -5.64 -16.37
C ASP A 422 1.32 -6.98 -15.73
N THR A 423 1.96 -8.05 -16.22
CA THR A 423 1.95 -9.36 -15.57
C THR A 423 3.28 -9.56 -14.86
N GLN A 424 3.24 -9.87 -13.58
CA GLN A 424 4.40 -10.25 -12.79
C GLN A 424 4.49 -11.77 -12.67
N ARG A 425 5.71 -12.30 -12.83
CA ARG A 425 6.08 -13.65 -12.41
C ARG A 425 6.87 -13.54 -11.12
N VAL A 426 6.32 -14.08 -10.04
CA VAL A 426 6.91 -14.09 -8.70
C VAL A 426 7.55 -15.46 -8.46
N ARG A 427 8.83 -15.47 -8.09
CA ARG A 427 9.64 -16.68 -7.95
C ARG A 427 10.54 -16.58 -6.73
N GLY A 428 11.02 -17.72 -6.27
CA GLY A 428 12.09 -17.78 -5.28
C GLY A 428 12.99 -18.99 -5.42
N THR A 429 14.11 -18.94 -4.71
CA THR A 429 15.09 -20.03 -4.65
C THR A 429 15.62 -20.15 -3.23
N VAL A 430 15.69 -21.37 -2.70
CA VAL A 430 16.32 -21.62 -1.40
C VAL A 430 17.82 -21.32 -1.50
N ALA A 431 18.26 -20.28 -0.80
CA ALA A 431 19.65 -19.83 -0.80
C ALA A 431 20.47 -20.48 0.33
N ARG A 432 19.81 -20.79 1.45
CA ARG A 432 20.47 -21.38 2.62
C ARG A 432 19.51 -22.28 3.40
N ARG A 433 20.05 -23.37 3.95
CA ARG A 433 19.38 -24.23 4.94
C ARG A 433 20.25 -24.33 6.18
N TYR A 434 19.70 -24.05 7.36
CA TYR A 434 20.48 -23.97 8.60
C TYR A 434 19.60 -24.13 9.85
N LEU A 435 20.23 -24.36 11.01
CA LEU A 435 19.58 -24.23 12.31
C LEU A 435 19.77 -22.80 12.80
N ALA A 436 18.68 -22.05 12.94
CA ALA A 436 18.68 -20.74 13.57
C ALA A 436 18.84 -20.86 15.10
N GLU A 437 18.94 -19.72 15.77
CA GLU A 437 18.98 -19.64 17.23
C GLU A 437 17.88 -20.51 17.86
N GLY A 438 18.18 -21.14 19.00
CA GLY A 438 17.28 -22.08 19.66
C GLY A 438 17.09 -23.41 18.93
N GLY A 439 17.96 -23.74 17.96
CA GLY A 439 17.89 -25.00 17.20
C GLY A 439 16.72 -25.06 16.22
N ARG A 440 16.20 -23.90 15.78
CA ARG A 440 15.02 -23.81 14.91
C ARG A 440 15.40 -24.14 13.45
N PRO A 441 14.83 -25.18 12.82
CA PRO A 441 15.10 -25.48 11.42
C PRO A 441 14.60 -24.35 10.51
N ALA A 442 15.52 -23.73 9.77
CA ALA A 442 15.26 -22.54 8.97
C ALA A 442 15.83 -22.68 7.55
N VAL A 443 15.20 -21.98 6.63
CA VAL A 443 15.71 -21.73 5.28
C VAL A 443 15.62 -20.24 4.96
N ASP A 444 16.67 -19.73 4.31
CA ASP A 444 16.64 -18.41 3.69
C ASP A 444 16.35 -18.60 2.19
N VAL A 445 15.43 -17.80 1.66
CA VAL A 445 15.04 -17.81 0.25
C VAL A 445 15.30 -16.44 -0.37
N ASP A 446 15.87 -16.44 -1.58
CA ASP A 446 15.92 -15.27 -2.44
C ASP A 446 14.63 -15.19 -3.24
N LEU A 447 14.04 -14.00 -3.35
CA LEU A 447 12.73 -13.78 -3.98
C LEU A 447 12.84 -12.74 -5.10
N THR A 448 12.02 -12.91 -6.14
CA THR A 448 11.95 -11.96 -7.25
C THR A 448 10.52 -11.81 -7.75
N ALA A 449 10.15 -10.59 -8.17
CA ALA A 449 9.04 -10.33 -9.06
C ALA A 449 9.57 -9.67 -10.34
N THR A 450 9.30 -10.29 -11.48
CA THR A 450 9.75 -9.85 -12.80
C THR A 450 8.56 -9.66 -13.72
N ASN A 451 8.50 -8.53 -14.43
CA ASN A 451 7.40 -8.27 -15.34
C ASN A 451 7.59 -9.00 -16.69
N GLN A 452 6.57 -8.93 -17.56
CA GLN A 452 6.57 -9.53 -18.89
C GLN A 452 7.66 -9.00 -19.83
N ARG A 453 8.30 -7.87 -19.49
CA ARG A 453 9.44 -7.28 -20.21
C ARG A 453 10.80 -7.74 -19.68
N GLY A 454 10.83 -8.69 -18.74
CA GLY A 454 12.06 -9.17 -18.09
C GLY A 454 12.66 -8.18 -17.08
N THR A 455 11.94 -7.12 -16.71
CA THR A 455 12.41 -6.17 -15.70
C THR A 455 12.16 -6.71 -14.30
N LEU A 456 13.21 -6.85 -13.50
CA LEU A 456 13.12 -7.15 -12.07
C LEU A 456 12.56 -5.93 -11.33
N THR A 457 11.29 -5.99 -10.94
CA THR A 457 10.58 -4.87 -10.32
C THR A 457 10.68 -4.92 -8.80
N THR A 458 10.72 -6.12 -8.22
CA THR A 458 10.76 -6.32 -6.76
C THR A 458 11.63 -7.52 -6.38
N PRO A 459 12.94 -7.34 -6.17
CA PRO A 459 13.74 -8.33 -5.46
C PRO A 459 13.41 -8.34 -3.97
N GLY A 460 13.61 -9.49 -3.35
CA GLY A 460 13.38 -9.68 -1.92
C GLY A 460 14.10 -10.88 -1.38
N SER A 461 13.90 -11.14 -0.11
CA SER A 461 14.33 -12.36 0.56
C SER A 461 13.38 -12.68 1.70
N ALA A 462 13.36 -13.93 2.14
CA ALA A 462 12.59 -14.34 3.31
C ALA A 462 13.31 -15.42 4.11
N THR A 463 12.95 -15.53 5.39
CA THR A 463 13.35 -16.65 6.25
C THR A 463 12.10 -17.41 6.65
N ILE A 464 12.08 -18.71 6.37
CA ILE A 464 10.97 -19.62 6.66
C ILE A 464 11.46 -20.66 7.66
N LEU A 465 10.67 -20.88 8.72
CA LEU A 465 10.86 -21.96 9.68
C LEU A 465 10.06 -23.17 9.25
N LEU A 466 10.68 -24.34 9.24
CA LEU A 466 10.08 -25.58 8.74
C LEU A 466 9.96 -26.63 9.85
N PRO A 467 8.93 -27.48 9.83
CA PRO A 467 8.88 -28.65 10.70
C PRO A 467 10.03 -29.59 10.34
N SER A 468 10.45 -30.41 11.28
CA SER A 468 11.57 -31.32 11.13
C SER A 468 11.24 -32.67 11.75
N ARG A 469 11.70 -33.74 11.12
CA ARG A 469 11.54 -35.09 11.70
C ARG A 469 12.47 -35.29 12.89
N GLU A 470 13.60 -34.59 12.92
CA GLU A 470 14.61 -34.67 13.98
C GLU A 470 14.37 -33.64 15.10
N HIS A 471 13.98 -32.41 14.74
CA HIS A 471 13.80 -31.28 15.66
C HIS A 471 12.33 -31.01 16.03
N GLY A 472 11.39 -31.75 15.44
CA GLY A 472 9.96 -31.68 15.76
C GLY A 472 9.19 -30.57 15.03
N PRO A 473 7.99 -30.20 15.52
CA PRO A 473 7.17 -29.16 14.90
C PRO A 473 7.83 -27.79 14.98
N VAL A 474 7.41 -26.84 14.13
CA VAL A 474 7.96 -25.47 14.13
C VAL A 474 7.81 -24.81 15.49
N VAL A 475 8.94 -24.34 16.01
CA VAL A 475 9.05 -23.47 17.18
C VAL A 475 9.14 -22.02 16.71
N LEU A 476 8.20 -21.19 17.16
CA LEU A 476 8.13 -19.79 16.77
C LEU A 476 9.32 -18.98 17.32
N PRO A 477 9.74 -17.93 16.59
CA PRO A 477 10.83 -17.08 17.02
C PRO A 477 10.36 -16.12 18.11
N GLU A 478 11.27 -15.74 18.99
CA GLU A 478 10.99 -14.70 19.98
C GLU A 478 11.09 -13.31 19.35
N ALA A 479 10.25 -12.39 19.85
CA ALA A 479 10.34 -11.00 19.46
C ALA A 479 11.59 -10.34 20.08
N PRO A 480 12.21 -9.36 19.41
CA PRO A 480 13.29 -8.57 19.99
C PRO A 480 12.82 -7.90 21.28
N GLY A 481 13.67 -7.84 22.30
CA GLY A 481 13.29 -7.30 23.61
C GLY A 481 12.40 -8.23 24.46
N GLY A 482 12.10 -9.45 24.00
CA GLY A 482 11.34 -10.46 24.73
C GLY A 482 9.82 -10.31 24.63
N THR A 483 9.09 -10.82 25.61
CA THR A 483 7.62 -10.87 25.62
C THR A 483 6.95 -9.68 26.29
N GLU A 484 7.71 -8.70 26.77
CA GLU A 484 7.20 -7.61 27.63
C GLU A 484 7.15 -6.26 26.88
N GLY A 485 5.97 -5.95 26.32
CA GLY A 485 5.61 -4.58 25.94
C GLY A 485 6.17 -4.10 24.59
N LEU A 486 5.39 -3.23 23.93
CA LEU A 486 5.75 -2.68 22.62
C LEU A 486 6.92 -1.68 22.69
N ASP A 487 7.16 -1.07 23.84
CA ASP A 487 8.28 -0.18 24.08
C ASP A 487 9.61 -0.93 23.97
N ARG A 488 9.78 -2.04 24.71
CA ARG A 488 11.04 -2.81 24.66
C ARG A 488 11.29 -3.44 23.31
N THR A 489 10.24 -3.95 22.65
CA THR A 489 10.37 -4.47 21.29
C THR A 489 10.84 -3.37 20.34
N LEU A 490 10.30 -2.16 20.44
CA LEU A 490 10.70 -1.05 19.59
C LEU A 490 12.14 -0.60 19.89
N ASP A 491 12.54 -0.53 21.16
CA ASP A 491 13.90 -0.16 21.56
C ASP A 491 14.94 -1.15 21.03
N ALA A 492 14.69 -2.45 21.17
CA ALA A 492 15.57 -3.50 20.62
C ALA A 492 15.66 -3.44 19.09
N ILE A 493 14.60 -3.01 18.41
CA ILE A 493 14.64 -2.76 16.96
C ILE A 493 15.48 -1.54 16.63
N ILE A 494 15.35 -0.45 17.38
CA ILE A 494 16.13 0.78 17.15
C ILE A 494 17.63 0.48 17.25
N GLU A 495 18.04 -0.34 18.22
CA GLU A 495 19.43 -0.78 18.37
C GLU A 495 19.92 -1.52 17.12
N ARG A 496 19.13 -2.45 16.57
CA ARG A 496 19.46 -3.18 15.32
C ARG A 496 19.58 -2.28 14.09
N PHE A 497 18.90 -1.14 14.07
CA PHE A 497 19.01 -0.16 12.99
C PHE A 497 20.15 0.85 13.21
N ALA A 498 20.77 0.88 14.40
CA ALA A 498 21.94 1.69 14.67
C ALA A 498 23.25 1.01 14.24
N GLU A 499 23.27 -0.33 14.29
CA GLU A 499 24.30 -1.22 13.72
C GLU A 499 24.33 -1.14 12.18
#